data_AF-A0A944HG64-F1
#
_entry.id   AF-A0A944HG64-F1
#
_cell.length_a   1.000
_cell.length_b   1.000
_cell.length_c   1.000
_cell.angle_alpha   90.00
_cell.angle_beta   90.00
_cell.angle_gamma   90.00
#
_symmetry.space_group_name_H-M   'P 1'
#
loop_
_entity.id
_entity.type
_entity.pdbx_description
1 polymer ?
#
loop_
_entity_poly.entity_id
_entity_poly.type
_entity_poly.pdbx_seq_one_letter_code
_entity_poly.pdbx_strand_id
1 'polypeptide(L)'
;GAPAGLQSLTVGGTVVSEAELGNLGTTPVSIDTGEGTLVLTGYDAATGAVSYTYDPNVQSSNAPVLDAIAVVVTDDLGIAATGSLDIQITDSVPVAINDTNVIAEDAANTVSGSVLTNDTV
;
A
#
# COMPACT_ATOMS: atom_id res chain seq x y z
N GLY A 1 -26.19 1.37 30.92
CA GLY A 1 -26.40 2.57 30.10
C GLY A 1 -26.39 2.16 28.66
N ALA A 2 -27.09 2.87 27.77
CA ALA A 2 -26.85 2.74 26.34
C ALA A 2 -25.38 3.10 26.05
N PRO A 3 -24.73 2.51 25.02
CA PRO A 3 -23.41 2.96 24.61
C PRO A 3 -23.46 4.46 24.31
N ALA A 4 -22.50 5.24 24.81
CA ALA A 4 -22.34 6.62 24.37
C ALA A 4 -21.92 6.60 22.89
N GLY A 5 -22.49 7.50 22.08
CA GLY A 5 -22.16 7.61 20.66
C GLY A 5 -20.74 8.09 20.45
N LEU A 6 -20.28 8.03 19.20
CA LEU A 6 -18.95 8.48 18.81
C LEU A 6 -18.97 9.99 18.57
N GLN A 7 -18.13 10.75 19.28
CA GLN A 7 -17.96 12.18 19.01
C GLN A 7 -16.87 12.43 17.95
N SER A 8 -15.71 11.82 18.13
CA SER A 8 -14.57 12.03 17.23
C SER A 8 -13.54 10.90 17.27
N LEU A 9 -12.77 10.82 16.20
CA LEU A 9 -11.57 10.00 16.05
C LEU A 9 -10.39 10.93 15.79
N THR A 10 -9.38 10.89 16.64
CA THR A 10 -8.09 11.54 16.38
C THR A 10 -7.11 10.50 15.88
N VAL A 11 -6.44 10.75 14.74
CA VAL A 11 -5.41 9.87 14.17
C VAL A 11 -4.19 10.70 13.83
N GLY A 12 -3.02 10.34 14.36
CA GLY A 12 -1.77 11.07 14.09
C GLY A 12 -1.82 12.56 14.49
N GLY A 13 -2.70 12.93 15.43
CA GLY A 13 -2.96 14.32 15.83
C GLY A 13 -4.03 15.05 15.00
N THR A 14 -4.54 14.46 13.92
CA THR A 14 -5.66 14.98 13.14
C THR A 14 -6.98 14.55 13.75
N VAL A 15 -7.80 15.51 14.18
CA VAL A 15 -9.16 15.24 14.67
C VAL A 15 -10.12 15.09 13.50
N VAL A 16 -10.90 14.02 13.51
CA VAL A 16 -11.95 13.71 12.53
C VAL A 16 -13.26 13.56 13.31
N SER A 17 -14.21 14.46 13.07
CA SER A 17 -15.53 14.41 13.71
C SER A 17 -16.36 13.22 13.21
N GLU A 18 -17.40 12.85 13.96
CA GLU A 18 -18.37 11.83 13.51
C GLU A 18 -18.97 12.15 12.12
N ALA A 19 -19.25 13.43 11.84
CA ALA A 19 -19.76 13.87 10.55
C ALA A 19 -18.73 13.68 9.42
N GLU A 20 -17.46 13.95 9.68
CA GLU A 20 -16.39 13.72 8.70
C GLU A 20 -16.15 12.22 8.47
N LEU A 21 -16.21 11.41 9.53
CA LEU A 21 -16.15 9.95 9.44
C LEU A 21 -17.24 9.41 8.50
N GLY A 22 -18.48 9.87 8.68
CA GLY A 22 -19.61 9.50 7.81
C GLY A 22 -19.44 9.90 6.34
N ASN A 23 -18.55 10.85 6.04
CA ASN A 23 -18.29 11.35 4.69
C ASN A 23 -17.01 10.80 4.05
N LEU A 24 -16.22 9.96 4.73
CA LEU A 24 -14.92 9.49 4.23
C LEU A 24 -14.98 8.80 2.86
N GLY A 25 -16.11 8.15 2.55
CA GLY A 25 -16.32 7.49 1.25
C GLY A 25 -16.38 8.46 0.07
N THR A 26 -16.65 9.75 0.30
CA THR A 26 -16.69 10.80 -0.72
C THR A 26 -15.65 11.89 -0.48
N THR A 27 -15.25 12.09 0.76
CA THR A 27 -14.30 13.11 1.21
C THR A 27 -13.24 12.44 2.10
N PRO A 28 -12.24 11.77 1.50
CA PRO A 28 -11.16 11.14 2.25
C PRO A 28 -10.36 12.16 3.07
N VAL A 29 -9.83 11.73 4.21
CA VAL A 29 -8.97 12.55 5.07
C VAL A 29 -7.54 12.06 4.95
N SER A 30 -6.63 12.93 4.52
CA SER A 30 -5.20 12.64 4.39
C SER A 30 -4.42 13.15 5.59
N ILE A 31 -3.53 12.31 6.11
CA ILE A 31 -2.73 12.55 7.31
C ILE A 31 -1.28 12.22 6.97
N ASP A 32 -0.39 13.20 7.15
CA ASP A 32 1.05 13.00 7.09
C ASP A 32 1.52 12.44 8.43
N THR A 33 2.13 11.25 8.42
CA THR A 33 2.61 10.56 9.62
C THR A 33 4.11 10.81 9.87
N GLY A 34 4.78 11.53 8.97
CA GLY A 34 6.23 11.70 8.95
C GLY A 34 6.94 10.58 8.18
N GLU A 35 6.47 9.33 8.30
CA GLU A 35 7.03 8.17 7.59
C GLU A 35 6.23 7.78 6.34
N GLY A 36 5.04 8.35 6.16
CA GLY A 36 4.19 8.14 4.99
C GLY A 36 2.93 8.99 5.03
N THR A 37 2.02 8.70 4.10
CA THR A 37 0.69 9.33 4.03
C THR A 37 -0.38 8.29 4.32
N LEU A 38 -1.10 8.47 5.42
CA LEU A 38 -2.30 7.71 5.76
C LEU A 38 -3.54 8.44 5.22
N VAL A 39 -4.37 7.75 4.45
CA VAL A 39 -5.63 8.30 3.94
C VAL A 39 -6.79 7.48 4.49
N LEU A 40 -7.65 8.09 5.28
CA LEU A 40 -8.91 7.48 5.74
C LEU A 40 -9.95 7.56 4.62
N THR A 41 -10.56 6.44 4.28
CA THR A 41 -11.41 6.28 3.08
C THR A 41 -12.81 5.78 3.36
N GLY A 42 -13.12 5.34 4.57
CA GLY A 42 -14.46 4.90 4.93
C GLY A 42 -14.64 4.67 6.42
N TYR A 43 -15.90 4.68 6.86
CA TYR A 43 -16.31 4.36 8.22
C TYR A 43 -17.63 3.57 8.19
N ASP A 44 -17.67 2.43 8.89
CA ASP A 44 -18.88 1.65 9.13
C ASP A 44 -19.35 1.88 10.57
N ALA A 45 -20.40 2.68 10.72
CA ALA A 45 -20.96 3.01 12.02
C ALA A 45 -21.59 1.81 12.76
N ALA A 46 -21.95 0.72 12.06
CA ALA A 46 -22.54 -0.46 12.70
C ALA A 46 -21.47 -1.31 13.41
N THR A 47 -20.24 -1.34 12.88
CA THR A 47 -19.13 -2.13 13.41
C THR A 47 -18.03 -1.29 14.08
N GLY A 48 -18.00 0.01 13.81
CA GLY A 48 -16.93 0.92 14.22
C GLY A 48 -15.68 0.83 13.33
N ALA A 49 -15.73 0.12 12.21
CA ALA A 49 -14.56 -0.10 11.36
C ALA A 49 -14.22 1.13 10.50
N VAL A 50 -12.94 1.52 10.48
CA VAL A 50 -12.40 2.59 9.62
C VAL A 50 -11.55 1.96 8.52
N SER A 51 -11.82 2.32 7.27
CA SER A 51 -11.01 1.90 6.11
C SER A 51 -9.95 2.96 5.80
N TYR A 52 -8.76 2.52 5.39
CA TYR A 52 -7.66 3.41 5.06
C TYR A 52 -6.73 2.83 4.00
N THR A 53 -5.95 3.71 3.36
CA THR A 53 -4.75 3.37 2.58
C THR A 53 -3.54 4.02 3.20
N TYR A 54 -2.35 3.44 2.99
CA TYR A 54 -1.10 3.99 3.47
C TYR A 54 -0.04 3.92 2.37
N ASP A 55 0.63 5.05 2.11
CA ASP A 55 1.73 5.18 1.15
C ASP A 55 3.01 5.60 1.90
N PRO A 56 4.01 4.70 2.06
CA PRO A 56 5.23 5.01 2.79
C PRO A 56 6.13 5.97 1.99
N ASN A 57 6.84 6.85 2.70
CA ASN A 57 7.92 7.62 2.12
C ASN A 57 9.06 6.70 1.65
N VAL A 58 9.80 7.15 0.62
CA VAL A 58 10.96 6.43 0.11
C VAL A 58 11.99 6.25 1.23
N GLN A 59 12.28 5.00 1.56
CA GLN A 59 13.26 4.66 2.58
C GLN A 59 14.69 4.84 2.04
N SER A 60 15.54 5.52 2.81
CA SER A 60 16.94 5.74 2.47
C SER A 60 17.89 4.69 3.08
N SER A 61 17.34 3.74 3.82
CA SER A 61 18.05 2.69 4.53
C SER A 61 17.34 1.35 4.36
N ASN A 62 18.11 0.27 4.41
CA ASN A 62 17.63 -1.12 4.32
C ASN A 62 17.09 -1.64 5.66
N ALA A 63 17.16 -0.82 6.72
CA ALA A 63 16.65 -1.18 8.03
C ALA A 63 15.12 -0.99 8.09
N PRO A 64 14.39 -1.85 8.83
CA PRO A 64 12.97 -1.63 9.09
C PRO A 64 12.74 -0.30 9.80
N VAL A 65 11.73 0.44 9.36
CA VAL A 65 11.24 1.67 10.01
C VAL A 65 9.86 1.40 10.60
N LEU A 66 9.64 1.83 11.84
CA LEU A 66 8.34 1.73 12.50
C LEU A 66 7.66 3.09 12.47
N ASP A 67 6.49 3.16 11.85
CA ASP A 67 5.57 4.28 11.95
C ASP A 67 4.48 3.95 12.97
N ALA A 68 4.50 4.66 14.11
CA ALA A 68 3.58 4.45 15.23
C ALA A 68 2.58 5.61 15.29
N ILE A 69 1.37 5.38 14.81
CA ILE A 69 0.36 6.41 14.62
C ILE A 69 -0.64 6.35 15.78
N ALA A 70 -0.61 7.35 16.66
CA ALA A 70 -1.52 7.42 17.79
C ALA A 70 -2.98 7.58 17.35
N VAL A 71 -3.88 6.83 18.00
CA VAL A 71 -5.32 6.87 17.77
C VAL A 71 -6.04 7.18 19.08
N VAL A 72 -6.99 8.13 19.04
CA VAL A 72 -7.84 8.48 20.18
C VAL A 72 -9.30 8.51 19.74
N VAL A 73 -10.14 7.73 20.39
CA VAL A 73 -11.60 7.72 20.20
C VAL A 73 -12.22 8.49 21.35
N THR A 74 -13.04 9.50 21.06
CA THR A 74 -13.78 10.27 22.07
C THR A 74 -15.27 10.03 21.90
N ASP A 75 -15.97 9.70 22.99
CA ASP A 75 -17.43 9.54 22.99
C ASP A 75 -18.17 10.86 23.25
N ASP A 76 -19.50 10.84 23.13
CA ASP A 76 -20.35 12.01 23.37
C ASP A 76 -20.32 12.55 24.81
N LEU A 77 -19.81 11.75 25.76
CA LEU A 77 -19.60 12.16 27.15
C LEU A 77 -18.20 12.77 27.37
N GLY A 78 -17.38 12.85 26.33
CA GLY A 78 -16.01 13.36 26.37
C GLY A 78 -15.01 12.34 26.95
N ILE A 79 -15.39 11.07 27.05
CA ILE A 79 -14.50 10.01 27.52
C ILE A 79 -13.65 9.52 26.35
N ALA A 80 -12.34 9.48 26.57
CA ALA A 80 -11.37 9.09 25.55
C ALA A 80 -10.83 7.67 25.80
N ALA A 81 -10.71 6.89 24.71
CA ALA A 81 -9.95 5.65 24.65
C ALA A 81 -8.78 5.82 23.68
N THR A 82 -7.61 5.27 24.02
CA THR A 82 -6.38 5.44 23.23
C THR A 82 -5.89 4.11 22.65
N GLY A 83 -5.22 4.18 21.51
CA GLY A 83 -4.58 3.06 20.83
C GLY A 83 -3.49 3.53 19.88
N SER A 84 -2.91 2.60 19.12
CA SER A 84 -1.91 2.88 18.10
C SER A 84 -2.17 2.04 16.86
N LEU A 85 -1.91 2.62 15.68
CA LEU A 85 -1.74 1.90 14.43
C LEU A 85 -0.24 1.85 14.13
N ASP A 86 0.34 0.66 14.29
CA ASP A 86 1.76 0.43 14.10
C ASP A 86 2.03 -0.19 12.73
N ILE A 87 2.75 0.52 11.87
CA ILE A 87 3.11 0.09 10.51
C ILE A 87 4.62 -0.14 10.45
N GLN A 88 5.02 -1.37 10.16
CA GLN A 88 6.43 -1.69 9.91
C GLN A 88 6.72 -1.59 8.41
N ILE A 89 7.55 -0.63 8.03
CA ILE A 89 8.00 -0.40 6.67
C ILE A 89 9.30 -1.16 6.46
N THR A 90 9.31 -2.09 5.50
CA THR A 90 10.49 -2.87 5.11
C THR A 90 10.76 -2.68 3.62
N ASP A 91 12.04 -2.57 3.26
CA ASP A 91 12.45 -2.58 1.85
C ASP A 91 12.00 -3.87 1.15
N SER A 92 11.25 -3.74 0.06
CA SER A 92 10.79 -4.89 -0.73
C SER A 92 11.81 -5.16 -1.84
N VAL A 93 12.42 -6.35 -1.82
CA VAL A 93 13.35 -6.78 -2.87
C VAL A 93 12.57 -6.86 -4.20
N PRO A 94 13.04 -6.24 -5.31
CA PRO A 94 12.39 -6.39 -6.59
C PRO A 94 12.40 -7.87 -7.02
N VAL A 95 11.22 -8.43 -7.29
CA VAL A 95 11.09 -9.80 -7.81
C VAL A 95 11.24 -9.76 -9.33
N ALA A 96 12.42 -10.11 -9.83
CA ALA A 96 12.63 -10.30 -11.26
C ALA A 96 11.88 -11.56 -11.73
N ILE A 97 10.89 -11.41 -12.60
CA ILE A 97 10.29 -12.52 -13.32
C ILE A 97 11.22 -12.85 -14.49
N ASN A 98 11.64 -14.12 -14.59
CA ASN A 98 12.57 -14.56 -15.61
C ASN A 98 11.93 -14.49 -17.01
N ASP A 99 12.51 -13.72 -17.93
CA ASP A 99 12.12 -13.73 -19.33
C ASP A 99 12.53 -15.05 -19.99
N THR A 100 11.56 -15.84 -20.48
CA THR A 100 11.84 -16.98 -21.37
C THR A 100 11.71 -16.55 -22.82
N ASN A 101 12.85 -16.30 -23.48
CA ASN A 101 12.93 -16.25 -24.94
C ASN A 101 13.40 -17.60 -25.47
N VAL A 102 12.56 -18.27 -26.28
CA VAL A 102 12.95 -19.43 -27.08
C VAL A 102 13.17 -18.96 -28.52
N ILE A 103 14.38 -19.17 -29.05
CA ILE A 103 14.64 -19.17 -30.50
C ILE A 103 14.59 -20.63 -30.94
N ALA A 104 13.64 -20.99 -31.80
CA ALA A 104 13.63 -22.30 -32.44
C ALA A 104 14.64 -22.29 -33.59
N GLU A 105 15.65 -23.15 -33.53
CA GLU A 105 16.72 -23.26 -34.54
C GLU A 105 16.40 -24.23 -35.69
N ASP A 106 15.17 -24.75 -35.75
CA ASP A 106 14.81 -25.83 -36.68
C ASP A 106 13.64 -25.44 -37.59
N ALA A 107 13.94 -24.64 -38.62
CA ALA A 107 13.17 -24.73 -39.86
C ALA A 107 13.91 -25.72 -40.76
N ALA A 108 13.30 -26.89 -40.98
CA ALA A 108 13.79 -27.94 -41.85
C ALA A 108 13.86 -27.48 -43.32
N ASN A 109 14.90 -26.73 -43.66
CA ASN A 109 15.29 -26.43 -45.02
C ASN A 109 16.78 -26.74 -45.15
N THR A 110 17.09 -27.99 -45.50
CA THR A 110 18.41 -28.40 -45.94
C THR A 110 18.86 -27.50 -47.11
N VAL A 111 19.86 -26.65 -46.88
CA VAL A 111 20.58 -25.98 -47.97
C VAL A 111 21.58 -26.98 -48.53
N SER A 112 21.25 -27.59 -49.67
CA SER A 112 22.22 -28.32 -50.48
C SER A 112 23.01 -27.32 -51.33
N GLY A 113 24.20 -26.95 -50.88
CA GLY A 113 25.18 -26.18 -51.65
C GLY A 113 26.44 -27.01 -51.83
N SER A 114 26.79 -27.36 -53.07
CA SER A 114 28.05 -28.04 -53.38
C SER A 114 29.21 -27.05 -53.34
N VAL A 115 30.34 -27.42 -52.74
CA VAL A 115 31.59 -26.64 -52.71
C VAL A 115 32.49 -26.89 -53.94
N LEU A 116 32.03 -27.67 -54.93
CA LEU A 116 32.85 -28.07 -56.09
C LEU A 116 32.82 -27.08 -57.27
N THR A 117 32.12 -25.94 -57.20
CA THR A 117 32.04 -25.00 -58.33
C THR A 117 33.13 -23.92 -58.34
N ASN A 118 34.12 -23.98 -57.45
CA ASN A 118 35.28 -23.08 -57.46
C ASN A 118 36.63 -23.83 -57.45
N ASP A 119 36.66 -25.09 -57.87
CA ASP A 119 37.94 -25.77 -58.10
C ASP A 119 38.21 -25.82 -59.60
N THR A 120 39.12 -24.97 -60.05
CA THR A 120 39.84 -25.15 -61.32
C THR A 120 41.24 -25.62 -60.97
N VAL A 121 41.59 -26.83 -61.43
CA VAL A 121 42.99 -27.25 -61.58
C VAL A 121 43.71 -26.40 -62.62
#